data_AF-D8RI42-F1
#
_entry.id   AF-D8RI42-F1
#
_cell.length_a   1.000
_cell.length_b   1.000
_cell.length_c   1.000
_cell.angle_alpha   90.00
_cell.angle_beta   90.00
_cell.angle_gamma   90.00
#
_symmetry.space_group_name_H-M   'P 1'
#
loop_
_entity.id
_entity.type
_entity.pdbx_description
1 polymer ?
#
loop_
_entity_poly.entity_id
_entity_poly.type
_entity_poly.pdbx_seq_one_letter_code
_entity_poly.pdbx_strand_id
1 'polypeptide(L)'
;MEIYTTGILSPKSSRSTKDGFGTSTDYSDRQLTSRESNLSELWSKTPFQMPPDEEVLRMRSLEKEKLKEQKRRENLLPVAERTTFASKLGSTRWSKELRQDMIDIDEQISKEMEKLRSVTILPVEHYHKEKENMAEFIAKKREIFLVQMSLDTKRAEIRKLEDKIFQREEALRKSEEMLAEDSLEFDAFLKKNDEKVAEAKRLNSNISALKRDLNKYKEQLDECKKYKDFLVSLTSKEWFEEQAQQKISQKKEPAAAESTSESGDVTLDGDDGEQEQMFFRHPSQLLEIFTELEEKNLTLMQECQDSENALEDLRTKLRETRATNDNKLGNLRLQLQSLRVSLRGQEESQSRLQNKTLLNMVDRKYEITSEDIMAKVAEVYARSGFEIDPSLGVIQMLTNIESRLEENVIALEGIPQDFIEQTEKSREKERRLKVRAERLEKVREEQERRAMRSLERAQAPVHKRIGKPVMFRSYLKKKKKEKVEDLSKSGDEKDLLDFLARAY
;
A
#
# COMPACT_ATOMS: atom_id res chain seq x y z
N MET A 1 29.22 -19.82 84.12
CA MET A 1 30.07 -21.02 84.33
C MET A 1 29.74 -22.02 83.24
N GLU A 2 30.61 -23.00 83.00
CA GLU A 2 30.40 -24.22 82.18
C GLU A 2 30.09 -24.00 80.68
N ILE A 3 31.09 -23.94 79.77
CA ILE A 3 31.79 -25.04 79.03
C ILE A 3 30.94 -26.21 78.51
N TYR A 4 30.83 -26.37 77.18
CA TYR A 4 31.56 -27.37 76.36
C TYR A 4 31.10 -27.39 74.88
N THR A 5 31.96 -27.94 74.03
CA THR A 5 31.97 -27.91 72.56
C THR A 5 31.40 -29.18 71.91
N THR A 6 31.49 -29.24 70.57
CA THR A 6 31.20 -30.38 69.66
C THR A 6 29.72 -30.61 69.30
N GLY A 7 29.36 -31.05 68.08
CA GLY A 7 30.14 -31.13 66.84
C GLY A 7 29.89 -32.37 65.98
N ILE A 8 30.13 -32.23 64.66
CA ILE A 8 30.52 -33.28 63.70
C ILE A 8 29.42 -34.22 63.11
N LEU A 9 29.52 -34.37 61.78
CA LEU A 9 29.01 -35.40 60.85
C LEU A 9 27.50 -35.64 60.58
N SER A 10 27.20 -35.58 59.27
CA SER A 10 26.15 -36.36 58.61
C SER A 10 26.65 -37.78 58.30
N PRO A 11 25.76 -38.79 58.27
CA PRO A 11 25.94 -39.98 57.45
C PRO A 11 25.00 -39.97 56.23
N LYS A 12 25.49 -40.53 55.11
CA LYS A 12 24.66 -40.98 53.98
C LYS A 12 24.12 -42.37 54.28
N SER A 13 22.93 -42.69 53.79
CA SER A 13 22.55 -44.09 53.51
C SER A 13 21.75 -44.19 52.21
N SER A 14 21.64 -45.40 51.67
CA SER A 14 21.13 -45.69 50.32
C SER A 14 20.19 -46.91 50.36
N ARG A 15 19.66 -47.30 49.20
CA ARG A 15 18.75 -48.45 48.96
C ARG A 15 17.34 -48.26 49.55
N SER A 16 16.28 -48.89 49.01
CA SER A 16 16.09 -49.62 47.73
C SER A 16 14.61 -49.96 47.59
N THR A 17 14.13 -50.20 46.35
CA THR A 17 12.93 -51.02 46.01
C THR A 17 11.57 -50.54 46.57
N LYS A 18 10.39 -50.92 46.05
CA LYS A 18 9.89 -51.22 44.69
C LYS A 18 8.35 -51.24 44.79
N ASP A 19 7.65 -51.07 43.68
CA ASP A 19 6.29 -51.56 43.36
C ASP A 19 5.23 -51.73 44.50
N GLY A 20 4.13 -50.96 44.46
CA GLY A 20 2.95 -51.23 45.30
C GLY A 20 1.82 -50.20 45.17
N PHE A 21 0.69 -50.58 44.55
CA PHE A 21 -0.54 -49.79 44.52
C PHE A 21 -1.24 -49.76 45.90
N GLY A 22 -2.05 -48.73 46.20
CA GLY A 22 -3.15 -48.93 47.16
C GLY A 22 -3.72 -47.76 47.97
N THR A 23 -4.34 -46.76 47.32
CA THR A 23 -5.55 -46.02 47.80
C THR A 23 -5.59 -45.27 49.15
N SER A 24 -6.44 -44.22 49.16
CA SER A 24 -7.15 -43.67 50.33
C SER A 24 -6.35 -42.87 51.36
N THR A 25 -6.48 -41.54 51.27
CA THR A 25 -7.03 -40.77 52.40
C THR A 25 -7.68 -39.49 51.89
N ASP A 26 -8.95 -39.56 51.51
CA ASP A 26 -9.84 -38.40 51.62
C ASP A 26 -9.86 -37.98 53.10
N TYR A 27 -9.53 -36.72 53.41
CA TYR A 27 -10.26 -35.83 54.37
C TYR A 27 -9.46 -34.54 54.65
N SER A 28 -9.79 -33.44 53.95
CA SER A 28 -9.62 -32.05 54.44
C SER A 28 -10.15 -30.97 53.48
N ASP A 29 -10.28 -31.26 52.18
CA ASP A 29 -10.61 -30.27 51.14
C ASP A 29 -11.99 -29.58 51.27
N ARG A 30 -12.86 -30.10 52.14
CA ARG A 30 -14.25 -29.63 52.36
C ARG A 30 -14.40 -28.29 53.11
N GLN A 31 -13.31 -27.61 53.47
CA GLN A 31 -13.36 -26.28 54.10
C GLN A 31 -12.79 -25.14 53.25
N LEU A 32 -12.11 -25.43 52.14
CA LEU A 32 -11.49 -24.39 51.30
C LEU A 32 -12.49 -23.79 50.29
N THR A 33 -13.23 -24.63 49.58
CA THR A 33 -14.16 -24.23 48.50
C THR A 33 -15.26 -23.26 48.94
N SER A 34 -15.72 -23.36 50.19
CA SER A 34 -16.73 -22.46 50.78
C SER A 34 -16.26 -20.99 50.95
N ARG A 35 -14.96 -20.71 50.79
CA ARG A 35 -14.39 -19.36 50.88
C ARG A 35 -14.03 -18.76 49.52
N GLU A 36 -13.87 -19.59 48.49
CA GLU A 36 -13.48 -19.16 47.14
C GLU A 36 -14.59 -18.40 46.40
N SER A 37 -15.85 -18.80 46.61
CA SER A 37 -17.02 -18.17 45.99
C SER A 37 -17.24 -16.71 46.42
N ASN A 38 -16.79 -16.33 47.62
CA ASN A 38 -17.08 -15.03 48.21
C ASN A 38 -16.18 -13.90 47.67
N LEU A 39 -15.00 -14.22 47.10
CA LEU A 39 -13.99 -13.21 46.76
C LEU A 39 -14.43 -12.30 45.58
N SER A 40 -15.03 -12.86 44.53
CA SER A 40 -15.60 -12.05 43.43
C SER A 40 -16.71 -11.11 43.93
N GLU A 41 -17.46 -11.55 44.94
CA GLU A 41 -18.56 -10.79 45.54
C GLU A 41 -18.12 -9.77 46.59
N LEU A 42 -16.93 -9.93 47.19
CA LEU A 42 -16.27 -8.93 48.03
C LEU A 42 -15.65 -7.82 47.17
N TRP A 43 -14.93 -8.19 46.10
CA TRP A 43 -14.30 -7.22 45.20
C TRP A 43 -15.34 -6.33 44.47
N SER A 44 -16.54 -6.84 44.17
CA SER A 44 -17.62 -6.04 43.58
C SER A 44 -18.26 -5.06 44.56
N LYS A 45 -18.08 -5.24 45.88
CA LYS A 45 -18.65 -4.38 46.93
C LYS A 45 -17.70 -3.28 47.41
N THR A 46 -16.37 -3.47 47.31
CA THR A 46 -15.37 -2.46 47.72
C THR A 46 -14.21 -2.36 46.72
N PRO A 47 -14.34 -1.58 45.63
CA PRO A 47 -13.38 -1.56 44.51
C PRO A 47 -12.02 -0.89 44.81
N PHE A 48 -11.80 -0.37 46.03
CA PHE A 48 -10.57 0.31 46.43
C PHE A 48 -9.84 -0.32 47.64
N GLN A 49 -10.36 -1.44 48.17
CA GLN A 49 -9.71 -2.15 49.28
C GLN A 49 -8.72 -3.19 48.73
N MET A 50 -7.41 -2.97 48.91
CA MET A 50 -6.41 -3.93 48.45
C MET A 50 -6.45 -5.24 49.27
N PRO A 51 -6.45 -6.42 48.64
CA PRO A 51 -6.38 -7.70 49.35
C PRO A 51 -5.03 -7.90 50.07
N PRO A 52 -4.97 -8.75 51.12
CA PRO A 52 -3.70 -9.12 51.74
C PRO A 52 -2.83 -9.97 50.80
N ASP A 53 -1.51 -9.78 50.85
CA ASP A 53 -0.55 -10.34 49.89
C ASP A 53 -0.58 -11.86 49.78
N GLU A 54 -0.91 -12.58 50.86
CA GLU A 54 -1.07 -14.05 50.85
C GLU A 54 -2.17 -14.53 49.90
N GLU A 55 -3.27 -13.77 49.79
CA GLU A 55 -4.37 -14.04 48.87
C GLU A 55 -3.93 -13.79 47.42
N VAL A 56 -3.21 -12.69 47.19
CA VAL A 56 -2.63 -12.34 45.88
C VAL A 56 -1.63 -13.39 45.42
N LEU A 57 -0.78 -13.89 46.33
CA LEU A 57 0.21 -14.94 46.05
C LEU A 57 -0.44 -16.30 45.76
N ARG A 58 -1.53 -16.68 46.45
CA ARG A 58 -2.32 -17.88 46.12
C ARG A 58 -3.00 -17.75 44.75
N MET A 59 -3.68 -16.64 44.48
CA MET A 59 -4.32 -16.37 43.19
C MET A 59 -3.32 -16.46 42.03
N ARG A 60 -2.14 -15.82 42.18
CA ARG A 60 -1.05 -15.85 41.19
C ARG A 60 -0.40 -17.23 41.02
N SER A 61 -0.54 -18.12 42.00
CA SER A 61 -0.07 -19.50 41.93
C SER A 61 -1.05 -20.40 41.18
N LEU A 62 -2.35 -20.29 41.51
CA LEU A 62 -3.44 -20.98 40.80
C LEU A 62 -3.56 -20.52 39.33
N GLU A 63 -3.35 -19.24 39.05
CA GLU A 63 -3.32 -18.71 37.68
C GLU A 63 -2.16 -19.31 36.87
N LYS A 64 -0.95 -19.38 37.46
CA LYS A 64 0.21 -20.05 36.85
C LYS A 64 -0.04 -21.53 36.60
N GLU A 65 -0.82 -22.20 37.45
CA GLU A 65 -1.17 -23.61 37.29
C GLU A 65 -2.16 -23.81 36.13
N LYS A 66 -3.26 -23.06 36.11
CA LYS A 66 -4.23 -23.04 35.00
C LYS A 66 -3.56 -22.71 33.66
N LEU A 67 -2.60 -21.78 33.64
CA LEU A 67 -1.85 -21.44 32.42
C LEU A 67 -0.91 -22.57 31.97
N LYS A 68 -0.27 -23.31 32.89
CA LYS A 68 0.51 -24.52 32.56
C LYS A 68 -0.40 -25.62 31.99
N GLU A 69 -1.58 -25.80 32.56
CA GLU A 69 -2.54 -26.82 32.14
C GLU A 69 -3.14 -26.49 30.76
N GLN A 70 -3.54 -25.24 30.52
CA GLN A 70 -3.92 -24.77 29.19
C GLN A 70 -2.79 -25.02 28.18
N LYS A 71 -1.54 -24.68 28.52
CA LYS A 71 -0.39 -24.91 27.62
C LYS A 71 -0.14 -26.41 27.36
N ARG A 72 -0.41 -27.29 28.33
CA ARG A 72 -0.42 -28.76 28.11
C ARG A 72 -1.53 -29.18 27.15
N ARG A 73 -2.76 -28.68 27.35
CA ARG A 73 -3.91 -28.97 26.46
C ARG A 73 -3.66 -28.50 25.02
N GLU A 74 -3.09 -27.31 24.83
CA GLU A 74 -2.74 -26.79 23.50
C GLU A 74 -1.59 -27.59 22.84
N ASN A 75 -0.62 -28.07 23.63
CA ASN A 75 0.46 -28.94 23.13
C ASN A 75 -0.01 -30.34 22.71
N LEU A 76 -1.19 -30.79 23.19
CA LEU A 76 -1.79 -32.08 22.82
C LEU A 76 -2.62 -32.01 21.52
N LEU A 77 -2.98 -30.82 21.04
CA LEU A 77 -3.74 -30.67 19.79
C LEU A 77 -2.86 -30.93 18.54
N PRO A 78 -3.40 -31.53 17.46
CA PRO A 78 -2.73 -31.61 16.16
C PRO A 78 -2.30 -30.24 15.64
N VAL A 79 -1.22 -30.17 14.85
CA VAL A 79 -0.63 -28.89 14.40
C VAL A 79 -1.62 -28.03 13.60
N ALA A 80 -2.52 -28.65 12.83
CA ALA A 80 -3.56 -27.95 12.07
C ALA A 80 -4.62 -27.24 12.93
N GLU A 81 -4.79 -27.64 14.20
CA GLU A 81 -5.77 -27.08 15.13
C GLU A 81 -5.15 -26.04 16.09
N ARG A 82 -3.86 -25.75 15.96
CA ARG A 82 -3.14 -24.82 16.85
C ARG A 82 -3.30 -23.38 16.39
N THR A 83 -4.13 -22.62 17.10
CA THR A 83 -4.27 -21.16 16.89
C THR A 83 -2.96 -20.43 17.16
N THR A 84 -2.55 -19.56 16.24
CA THR A 84 -1.28 -18.83 16.29
C THR A 84 -1.32 -17.67 17.29
N PHE A 85 -0.13 -17.20 17.71
CA PHE A 85 0.02 -16.09 18.65
C PHE A 85 -0.71 -14.81 18.20
N ALA A 86 -0.71 -14.51 16.90
CA ALA A 86 -1.43 -13.37 16.32
C ALA A 86 -2.95 -13.47 16.50
N SER A 87 -3.54 -14.65 16.29
CA SER A 87 -4.97 -14.90 16.52
C SER A 87 -5.35 -14.70 18.00
N LYS A 88 -4.48 -15.13 18.93
CA LYS A 88 -4.73 -14.99 20.38
C LYS A 88 -4.65 -13.53 20.86
N LEU A 89 -3.77 -12.72 20.28
CA LEU A 89 -3.56 -11.32 20.72
C LEU A 89 -4.76 -10.40 20.44
N GLY A 90 -5.58 -10.67 19.42
CA GLY A 90 -6.74 -9.85 19.07
C GLY A 90 -7.90 -9.90 20.09
N SER A 91 -8.03 -11.00 20.83
CA SER A 91 -9.21 -11.28 21.68
C SER A 91 -9.38 -10.34 22.88
N THR A 92 -8.32 -9.65 23.29
CA THR A 92 -8.22 -8.97 24.60
C THR A 92 -8.94 -7.62 24.68
N ARG A 93 -9.49 -7.06 23.59
CA ARG A 93 -10.08 -5.68 23.62
C ARG A 93 -11.30 -5.41 22.71
N TRP A 94 -12.14 -6.41 22.43
CA TRP A 94 -13.38 -6.20 21.65
C TRP A 94 -14.65 -6.37 22.51
N SER A 95 -15.79 -5.83 22.07
CA SER A 95 -17.06 -5.90 22.82
C SER A 95 -17.66 -7.32 22.79
N LYS A 96 -18.90 -7.49 23.24
CA LYS A 96 -19.57 -8.81 23.19
C LYS A 96 -20.28 -9.03 21.85
N GLU A 97 -20.80 -7.95 21.28
CA GLU A 97 -21.46 -7.86 19.97
C GLU A 97 -20.44 -8.12 18.86
N LEU A 98 -19.31 -7.39 18.86
CA LEU A 98 -18.27 -7.49 17.82
C LEU A 98 -17.63 -8.89 17.72
N ARG A 99 -17.74 -9.72 18.78
CA ARG A 99 -17.33 -11.12 18.73
C ARG A 99 -18.36 -12.01 18.04
N GLN A 100 -19.65 -11.71 18.18
CA GLN A 100 -20.70 -12.41 17.46
C GLN A 100 -20.60 -12.07 15.97
N ASP A 101 -20.47 -10.79 15.62
CA ASP A 101 -20.32 -10.33 14.23
C ASP A 101 -19.16 -11.06 13.51
N MET A 102 -18.02 -11.28 14.18
CA MET A 102 -16.89 -12.03 13.59
C MET A 102 -17.14 -13.54 13.48
N ILE A 103 -17.87 -14.16 14.41
CA ILE A 103 -18.27 -15.58 14.30
C ILE A 103 -19.24 -15.75 13.12
N ASP A 104 -20.22 -14.86 12.99
CA ASP A 104 -21.21 -14.87 11.93
C ASP A 104 -20.55 -14.65 10.56
N ILE A 105 -19.53 -13.78 10.47
CA ILE A 105 -18.69 -13.59 9.28
C ILE A 105 -17.88 -14.84 8.93
N ASP A 106 -17.18 -15.46 9.88
CA ASP A 106 -16.42 -16.70 9.62
C ASP A 106 -17.35 -17.87 9.20
N GLU A 107 -18.58 -17.93 9.74
CA GLU A 107 -19.60 -18.91 9.33
C GLU A 107 -20.15 -18.59 7.92
N GLN A 108 -20.30 -17.32 7.53
CA GLN A 108 -20.64 -16.92 6.16
C GLN A 108 -19.53 -17.27 5.16
N ILE A 109 -18.27 -16.97 5.49
CA ILE A 109 -17.10 -17.32 4.67
C ILE A 109 -17.02 -18.85 4.49
N SER A 110 -17.21 -19.60 5.57
CA SER A 110 -17.23 -21.07 5.53
C SER A 110 -18.33 -21.61 4.58
N LYS A 111 -19.53 -21.04 4.63
CA LYS A 111 -20.66 -21.41 3.73
C LYS A 111 -20.42 -21.01 2.27
N GLU A 112 -19.72 -19.90 1.99
CA GLU A 112 -19.28 -19.58 0.62
C GLU A 112 -18.20 -20.55 0.13
N MET A 113 -17.20 -20.88 0.95
CA MET A 113 -16.18 -21.87 0.60
C MET A 113 -16.79 -23.26 0.36
N GLU A 114 -17.84 -23.63 1.09
CA GLU A 114 -18.54 -24.90 0.89
C GLU A 114 -19.42 -24.90 -0.38
N LYS A 115 -20.07 -23.78 -0.72
CA LYS A 115 -20.68 -23.59 -2.05
C LYS A 115 -19.64 -23.74 -3.17
N LEU A 116 -18.48 -23.11 -3.06
CA LEU A 116 -17.39 -23.21 -4.05
C LEU A 116 -16.85 -24.66 -4.18
N ARG A 117 -16.79 -25.42 -3.08
CA ARG A 117 -16.48 -26.86 -3.13
C ARG A 117 -17.56 -27.65 -3.88
N SER A 118 -18.85 -27.38 -3.63
CA SER A 118 -19.96 -28.11 -4.27
C SER A 118 -20.03 -27.95 -5.80
N VAL A 119 -19.50 -26.85 -6.33
CA VAL A 119 -19.36 -26.59 -7.79
C VAL A 119 -18.18 -27.37 -8.40
N THR A 120 -17.24 -27.86 -7.56
CA THR A 120 -15.94 -28.37 -8.01
C THR A 120 -15.71 -29.84 -7.61
N ILE A 121 -16.75 -30.67 -7.71
CA ILE A 121 -16.63 -32.14 -7.63
C ILE A 121 -17.08 -32.75 -8.97
N LEU A 122 -16.21 -32.63 -9.97
CA LEU A 122 -16.23 -33.58 -11.08
C LEU A 122 -15.60 -34.89 -10.58
N PRO A 123 -16.21 -36.07 -10.85
CA PRO A 123 -15.55 -37.35 -10.60
C PRO A 123 -14.23 -37.44 -11.35
N VAL A 124 -13.22 -38.08 -10.76
CA VAL A 124 -11.95 -38.37 -11.43
C VAL A 124 -12.13 -39.57 -12.37
N GLU A 125 -12.92 -39.37 -13.42
CA GLU A 125 -12.85 -40.23 -14.60
C GLU A 125 -11.42 -40.16 -15.15
N HIS A 126 -10.87 -41.33 -15.47
CA HIS A 126 -9.45 -41.41 -15.81
C HIS A 126 -9.21 -40.69 -17.13
N TYR A 127 -8.15 -39.86 -17.20
CA TYR A 127 -7.74 -39.18 -18.43
C TYR A 127 -7.55 -40.16 -19.58
N HIS A 128 -8.60 -40.38 -20.36
CA HIS A 128 -8.51 -41.00 -21.65
C HIS A 128 -7.67 -40.06 -22.52
N LYS A 129 -6.47 -40.53 -22.91
CA LYS A 129 -5.79 -39.99 -24.08
C LYS A 129 -6.62 -40.35 -25.31
N GLU A 130 -7.64 -39.55 -25.55
CA GLU A 130 -8.19 -39.41 -26.89
C GLU A 130 -7.01 -39.12 -27.83
N LYS A 131 -6.94 -39.84 -28.94
CA LYS A 131 -5.88 -39.63 -29.93
C LYS A 131 -6.20 -38.32 -30.64
N GLU A 132 -5.68 -37.21 -30.13
CA GLU A 132 -5.83 -35.89 -30.74
C GLU A 132 -5.57 -35.99 -32.24
N ASN A 133 -6.48 -35.46 -33.04
CA ASN A 133 -6.31 -35.50 -34.49
C ASN A 133 -5.03 -34.72 -34.84
N MET A 134 -4.24 -35.17 -35.81
CA MET A 134 -2.97 -34.52 -36.17
C MET A 134 -3.17 -33.03 -36.50
N ALA A 135 -4.32 -32.68 -37.08
CA ALA A 135 -4.74 -31.31 -37.32
C ALA A 135 -4.91 -30.48 -36.01
N GLU A 136 -5.44 -31.08 -34.95
CA GLU A 136 -5.67 -30.43 -33.64
C GLU A 136 -4.35 -30.22 -32.88
N PHE A 137 -3.46 -31.21 -32.90
CA PHE A 137 -2.11 -31.07 -32.34
C PHE A 137 -1.33 -29.95 -33.05
N ILE A 138 -1.40 -29.90 -34.39
CA ILE A 138 -0.79 -28.82 -35.18
C ILE A 138 -1.47 -27.47 -34.88
N ALA A 139 -2.79 -27.42 -34.69
CA ALA A 139 -3.50 -26.21 -34.29
C ALA A 139 -3.05 -25.70 -32.91
N LYS A 140 -3.02 -26.56 -31.88
CA LYS A 140 -2.53 -26.25 -30.53
C LYS A 140 -1.06 -25.79 -30.55
N LYS A 141 -0.21 -26.41 -31.36
CA LYS A 141 1.20 -25.98 -31.54
C LYS A 141 1.30 -24.59 -32.20
N ARG A 142 0.46 -24.28 -33.18
CA ARG A 142 0.37 -22.94 -33.80
C ARG A 142 -0.15 -21.89 -32.82
N GLU A 143 -1.17 -22.23 -32.03
CA GLU A 143 -1.71 -21.35 -30.97
C GLU A 143 -0.65 -21.03 -29.91
N ILE A 144 0.05 -22.04 -29.39
CA ILE A 144 1.17 -21.85 -28.45
C ILE A 144 2.26 -20.95 -29.05
N PHE A 145 2.60 -21.13 -30.33
CA PHE A 145 3.60 -20.29 -31.00
C PHE A 145 3.12 -18.84 -31.20
N LEU A 146 1.86 -18.63 -31.56
CA LEU A 146 1.26 -17.29 -31.68
C LEU A 146 1.19 -16.58 -30.32
N VAL A 147 0.84 -17.30 -29.25
CA VAL A 147 0.87 -16.78 -27.87
C VAL A 147 2.31 -16.43 -27.47
N GLN A 148 3.29 -17.29 -27.75
CA GLN A 148 4.71 -17.02 -27.47
C GLN A 148 5.22 -15.78 -28.22
N MET A 149 4.94 -15.67 -29.52
CA MET A 149 5.31 -14.50 -30.34
C MET A 149 4.62 -13.21 -29.86
N SER A 150 3.35 -13.29 -29.42
CA SER A 150 2.65 -12.18 -28.78
C SER A 150 3.31 -11.78 -27.46
N LEU A 151 3.71 -12.75 -26.64
CA LEU A 151 4.36 -12.52 -25.35
C LEU A 151 5.75 -11.87 -25.54
N ASP A 152 6.55 -12.35 -26.48
CA ASP A 152 7.89 -11.81 -26.74
C ASP A 152 7.86 -10.45 -27.46
N THR A 153 6.88 -10.19 -28.34
CA THR A 153 6.66 -8.83 -28.88
C THR A 153 6.21 -7.84 -27.81
N LYS A 154 5.36 -8.26 -26.84
CA LYS A 154 5.01 -7.43 -25.68
C LYS A 154 6.22 -7.19 -24.76
N ARG A 155 7.06 -8.20 -24.49
CA ARG A 155 8.33 -8.04 -23.75
C ARG A 155 9.28 -7.07 -24.44
N ALA A 156 9.42 -7.15 -25.76
CA ALA A 156 10.26 -6.25 -26.53
C ALA A 156 9.76 -4.80 -26.49
N GLU A 157 8.43 -4.58 -26.51
CA GLU A 157 7.88 -3.22 -26.38
C GLU A 157 7.95 -2.70 -24.94
N ILE A 158 7.80 -3.56 -23.92
CA ILE A 158 8.04 -3.19 -22.52
C ILE A 158 9.47 -2.65 -22.34
N ARG A 159 10.49 -3.36 -22.84
CA ARG A 159 11.89 -2.89 -22.79
C ARG A 159 12.09 -1.52 -23.44
N LYS A 160 11.52 -1.29 -24.62
CA LYS A 160 11.56 0.04 -25.28
C LYS A 160 10.84 1.13 -24.47
N LEU A 161 9.89 0.79 -23.62
CA LEU A 161 9.23 1.74 -22.72
C LEU A 161 10.09 1.97 -21.47
N GLU A 162 10.71 0.93 -20.92
CA GLU A 162 11.71 1.01 -19.84
C GLU A 162 12.89 1.91 -20.25
N ASP A 163 13.46 1.71 -21.44
CA ASP A 163 14.53 2.56 -22.01
C ASP A 163 14.10 4.05 -22.11
N LYS A 164 12.86 4.31 -22.56
CA LYS A 164 12.28 5.67 -22.68
C LYS A 164 11.93 6.30 -21.34
N ILE A 165 11.66 5.49 -20.32
CA ILE A 165 11.46 5.94 -18.93
C ILE A 165 12.83 6.33 -18.36
N PHE A 166 13.82 5.43 -18.45
CA PHE A 166 15.19 5.68 -17.98
C PHE A 166 15.80 6.95 -18.60
N GLN A 167 15.69 7.13 -19.91
CA GLN A 167 16.18 8.35 -20.58
C GLN A 167 15.48 9.64 -20.10
N ARG A 168 14.19 9.57 -19.75
CA ARG A 168 13.47 10.71 -19.17
C ARG A 168 13.81 10.93 -17.70
N GLU A 169 14.00 9.87 -16.93
CA GLU A 169 14.39 9.92 -15.53
C GLU A 169 15.81 10.51 -15.40
N GLU A 170 16.75 10.11 -16.25
CA GLU A 170 18.09 10.70 -16.31
C GLU A 170 18.07 12.19 -16.72
N ALA A 171 17.21 12.55 -17.68
CA ALA A 171 17.03 13.94 -18.11
C ALA A 171 16.36 14.81 -17.02
N LEU A 172 15.36 14.28 -16.31
CA LEU A 172 14.73 14.92 -15.16
C LEU A 172 15.74 15.08 -14.02
N ARG A 173 16.49 14.03 -13.66
CA ARG A 173 17.53 14.08 -12.63
C ARG A 173 18.56 15.18 -12.91
N LYS A 174 19.00 15.32 -14.16
CA LYS A 174 19.90 16.41 -14.60
C LYS A 174 19.25 17.79 -14.50
N SER A 175 17.96 17.91 -14.81
CA SER A 175 17.21 19.16 -14.64
C SER A 175 16.98 19.53 -13.17
N GLU A 176 16.80 18.54 -12.29
CA GLU A 176 16.68 18.73 -10.84
C GLU A 176 18.04 19.11 -10.22
N GLU A 177 19.12 18.49 -10.69
CA GLU A 177 20.52 18.80 -10.34
C GLU A 177 20.87 20.25 -10.70
N MET A 178 20.60 20.70 -11.93
CA MET A 178 20.76 22.11 -12.33
C MET A 178 19.91 23.07 -11.49
N LEU A 179 18.63 22.77 -11.25
CA LEU A 179 17.75 23.64 -10.45
C LEU A 179 18.15 23.71 -8.97
N ALA A 180 18.80 22.67 -8.43
CA ALA A 180 19.37 22.69 -7.10
C ALA A 180 20.64 23.56 -7.03
N GLU A 181 21.49 23.52 -8.06
CA GLU A 181 22.65 24.42 -8.20
C GLU A 181 22.21 25.89 -8.35
N ASP A 182 21.26 26.18 -9.25
CA ASP A 182 20.66 27.52 -9.42
C ASP A 182 20.08 28.06 -8.10
N SER A 183 19.39 27.22 -7.32
CA SER A 183 18.81 27.60 -6.03
C SER A 183 19.88 27.92 -4.98
N LEU A 184 21.01 27.20 -4.99
CA LEU A 184 22.13 27.47 -4.08
C LEU A 184 22.89 28.74 -4.47
N GLU A 185 23.05 29.03 -5.76
CA GLU A 185 23.61 30.30 -6.22
C GLU A 185 22.66 31.48 -5.91
N PHE A 186 21.35 31.31 -6.05
CA PHE A 186 20.37 32.33 -5.69
C PHE A 186 20.39 32.65 -4.18
N ASP A 187 20.44 31.63 -3.31
CA ASP A 187 20.62 31.82 -1.85
C ASP A 187 21.95 32.51 -1.52
N ALA A 188 23.02 32.22 -2.26
CA ALA A 188 24.31 32.90 -2.11
C ALA A 188 24.28 34.35 -2.63
N PHE A 189 23.50 34.64 -3.66
CA PHE A 189 23.26 36.00 -4.15
C PHE A 189 22.45 36.82 -3.14
N LEU A 190 21.39 36.26 -2.55
CA LEU A 190 20.61 36.93 -1.50
C LEU A 190 21.49 37.30 -0.30
N LYS A 191 22.32 36.37 0.20
CA LYS A 191 23.27 36.65 1.31
C LYS A 191 24.23 37.79 0.96
N LYS A 192 24.84 37.77 -0.23
CA LYS A 192 25.71 38.86 -0.73
C LYS A 192 24.97 40.19 -0.91
N ASN A 193 23.65 40.17 -1.10
CA ASN A 193 22.82 41.37 -1.19
C ASN A 193 22.54 41.93 0.22
N ASP A 194 22.10 41.08 1.15
CA ASP A 194 21.91 41.45 2.57
C ASP A 194 23.19 41.99 3.21
N GLU A 195 24.35 41.38 2.91
CA GLU A 195 25.68 41.86 3.33
C GLU A 195 25.96 43.28 2.82
N LYS A 196 25.74 43.54 1.52
CA LYS A 196 25.90 44.88 0.92
C LYS A 196 24.90 45.90 1.49
N VAL A 197 23.66 45.48 1.76
CA VAL A 197 22.65 46.33 2.39
C VAL A 197 23.02 46.65 3.85
N ALA A 198 23.60 45.70 4.59
CA ALA A 198 24.13 45.93 5.93
C ALA A 198 25.35 46.87 5.92
N GLU A 199 26.27 46.70 4.97
CA GLU A 199 27.41 47.60 4.76
C GLU A 199 26.95 49.02 4.40
N ALA A 200 26.01 49.16 3.45
CA ALA A 200 25.43 50.45 3.08
C ALA A 200 24.75 51.15 4.27
N LYS A 201 24.00 50.41 5.11
CA LYS A 201 23.42 50.92 6.37
C LYS A 201 24.50 51.39 7.35
N ARG A 202 25.59 50.63 7.51
CA ARG A 202 26.75 51.00 8.35
C ARG A 202 27.44 52.27 7.83
N LEU A 203 27.69 52.36 6.52
CA LEU A 203 28.30 53.54 5.89
C LEU A 203 27.40 54.78 6.04
N ASN A 204 26.09 54.65 5.85
CA ASN A 204 25.14 55.76 6.06
C ASN A 204 25.08 56.21 7.53
N SER A 205 25.21 55.28 8.49
CA SER A 205 25.36 55.61 9.92
C SER A 205 26.65 56.39 10.19
N ASN A 206 27.77 55.98 9.61
CA ASN A 206 29.06 56.69 9.72
C ASN A 206 28.99 58.09 9.08
N ILE A 207 28.39 58.23 7.90
CA ILE A 207 28.15 59.54 7.25
C ILE A 207 27.27 60.42 8.15
N SER A 208 26.26 59.84 8.80
CA SER A 208 25.40 60.56 9.74
C SER A 208 26.12 60.98 11.02
N ALA A 209 27.10 60.20 11.51
CA ALA A 209 27.97 60.60 12.62
C ALA A 209 28.89 61.76 12.21
N LEU A 210 29.65 61.61 11.12
CA LEU A 210 30.54 62.64 10.60
C LEU A 210 29.82 63.95 10.28
N LYS A 211 28.55 63.90 9.84
CA LYS A 211 27.71 65.10 9.67
C LYS A 211 27.40 65.82 10.98
N ARG A 212 27.18 65.10 12.09
CA ARG A 212 26.97 65.70 13.43
C ARG A 212 28.26 66.33 13.95
N ASP A 213 29.38 65.62 13.82
CA ASP A 213 30.69 66.13 14.23
C ASP A 213 31.08 67.37 13.42
N LEU A 214 30.86 67.36 12.10
CA LEU A 214 31.04 68.53 11.24
C LEU A 214 30.15 69.72 11.66
N ASN A 215 28.89 69.48 12.06
CA ASN A 215 28.02 70.56 12.51
C ASN A 215 28.51 71.16 13.83
N LYS A 216 28.92 70.32 14.78
CA LYS A 216 29.54 70.73 16.04
C LYS A 216 30.82 71.55 15.82
N TYR A 217 31.68 71.15 14.88
CA TYR A 217 32.88 71.92 14.53
C TYR A 217 32.55 73.25 13.84
N LYS A 218 31.46 73.34 13.07
CA LYS A 218 30.96 74.62 12.54
C LYS A 218 30.44 75.54 13.64
N GLU A 219 29.61 75.03 14.55
CA GLU A 219 29.08 75.76 15.70
C GLU A 219 30.24 76.34 16.55
N GLN A 220 31.25 75.52 16.85
CA GLN A 220 32.47 75.95 17.55
C GLN A 220 33.28 76.98 16.77
N LEU A 221 33.40 76.85 15.44
CA LEU A 221 34.07 77.84 14.60
C LEU A 221 33.32 79.20 14.62
N ASP A 222 31.99 79.18 14.62
CA ASP A 222 31.16 80.38 14.65
C ASP A 222 31.11 81.02 16.05
N GLU A 223 31.26 80.24 17.13
CA GLU A 223 31.60 80.76 18.46
C GLU A 223 32.98 81.45 18.45
N CYS A 224 34.01 80.81 17.89
CA CYS A 224 35.34 81.42 17.76
C CYS A 224 35.33 82.72 16.92
N LYS A 225 34.50 82.82 15.87
CA LYS A 225 34.27 84.09 15.14
C LYS A 225 33.66 85.14 16.06
N LYS A 226 32.56 84.84 16.75
CA LYS A 226 31.90 85.76 17.69
C LYS A 226 32.88 86.26 18.78
N TYR A 227 33.73 85.39 19.32
CA TYR A 227 34.78 85.79 20.26
C TYR A 227 35.86 86.67 19.63
N LYS A 228 36.32 86.36 18.40
CA LYS A 228 37.25 87.23 17.65
C LYS A 228 36.64 88.62 17.43
N ASP A 229 35.40 88.70 16.96
CA ASP A 229 34.77 89.97 16.60
C ASP A 229 34.44 90.80 17.85
N PHE A 230 34.11 90.14 18.97
CA PHE A 230 34.05 90.75 20.30
C PHE A 230 35.40 91.31 20.77
N LEU A 231 36.50 90.54 20.63
CA LEU A 231 37.84 91.02 20.96
C LEU A 231 38.29 92.19 20.07
N VAL A 232 37.91 92.19 18.78
CA VAL A 232 38.10 93.34 17.87
C VAL A 232 37.32 94.56 18.37
N SER A 233 36.10 94.39 18.88
CA SER A 233 35.29 95.49 19.44
C SER A 233 35.81 96.07 20.77
N LEU A 234 36.54 95.26 21.57
CA LEU A 234 37.19 95.68 22.81
C LEU A 234 38.59 96.31 22.60
N THR A 235 39.21 96.07 21.45
CA THR A 235 40.54 96.60 21.14
C THR A 235 40.41 98.04 20.63
N SER A 236 41.11 99.00 21.24
CA SER A 236 41.05 100.41 20.79
C SER A 236 41.40 100.51 19.31
N LYS A 237 40.61 101.29 18.55
CA LYS A 237 40.85 101.55 17.13
C LYS A 237 42.26 102.08 16.87
N GLU A 238 42.78 102.89 17.79
CA GLU A 238 44.14 103.46 17.74
C GLU A 238 45.21 102.37 17.57
N TRP A 239 45.06 101.20 18.20
CA TRP A 239 46.01 100.08 18.07
C TRP A 239 45.94 99.42 16.69
N PHE A 240 44.74 99.27 16.12
CA PHE A 240 44.59 98.80 14.74
C PHE A 240 45.07 99.83 13.72
N GLU A 241 44.89 101.12 14.01
CA GLU A 241 45.34 102.22 13.16
C GLU A 241 46.88 102.36 13.19
N GLU A 242 47.53 102.20 14.35
CA GLU A 242 49.00 102.09 14.45
C GLU A 242 49.53 100.87 13.69
N GLN A 243 48.90 99.69 13.83
CA GLN A 243 49.31 98.49 13.10
C GLN A 243 49.07 98.59 11.59
N ALA A 244 48.00 99.26 11.16
CA ALA A 244 47.75 99.56 9.75
C ALA A 244 48.80 100.54 9.22
N GLN A 245 49.11 101.60 9.96
CA GLN A 245 50.16 102.57 9.61
C GLN A 245 51.55 101.91 9.52
N GLN A 246 51.91 101.02 10.45
CA GLN A 246 53.17 100.25 10.39
C GLN A 246 53.24 99.33 9.16
N LYS A 247 52.14 98.70 8.76
CA LYS A 247 52.11 97.91 7.51
C LYS A 247 52.09 98.77 6.25
N ILE A 248 51.53 99.98 6.31
CA ILE A 248 51.55 100.95 5.22
C ILE A 248 52.95 101.56 5.04
N SER A 249 53.72 101.77 6.11
CA SER A 249 55.12 102.20 6.02
C SER A 249 56.05 101.06 5.56
N GLN A 250 55.88 99.84 6.06
CA GLN A 250 56.62 98.66 5.56
C GLN A 250 56.32 98.34 4.07
N LYS A 251 55.14 98.73 3.55
CA LYS A 251 54.82 98.64 2.11
C LYS A 251 55.26 99.86 1.27
N LYS A 252 55.93 100.86 1.85
CA LYS A 252 56.30 102.12 1.16
C LYS A 252 57.78 102.30 0.87
N GLU A 253 58.66 101.38 1.29
CA GLU A 253 60.00 101.27 0.71
C GLU A 253 59.98 100.36 -0.54
N PRO A 254 60.75 100.69 -1.60
CA PRO A 254 60.56 100.10 -2.93
C PRO A 254 61.26 98.74 -3.14
N ALA A 255 60.75 97.98 -4.12
CA ALA A 255 61.21 96.64 -4.45
C ALA A 255 62.47 96.58 -5.32
N ALA A 256 63.18 95.44 -5.26
CA ALA A 256 64.16 95.01 -6.26
C ALA A 256 64.27 93.48 -6.32
N ALA A 257 63.80 92.88 -7.44
CA ALA A 257 64.00 91.50 -7.93
C ALA A 257 63.62 90.31 -7.00
N GLU A 258 63.13 89.15 -7.47
CA GLU A 258 62.95 88.61 -8.83
C GLU A 258 61.47 88.25 -9.14
N SER A 259 61.19 87.72 -10.34
CA SER A 259 59.85 87.62 -10.94
C SER A 259 59.57 86.33 -11.73
N THR A 260 58.32 85.86 -11.74
CA THR A 260 57.73 85.05 -12.84
C THR A 260 56.18 84.99 -12.78
N SER A 261 55.52 85.04 -13.96
CA SER A 261 54.10 84.68 -14.29
C SER A 261 52.95 85.20 -13.38
N GLU A 262 52.12 86.16 -13.81
CA GLU A 262 50.88 86.01 -14.66
C GLU A 262 49.70 85.35 -13.91
N SER A 263 48.44 85.82 -13.92
CA SER A 263 47.70 86.97 -14.50
C SER A 263 46.52 87.30 -13.53
N GLY A 264 45.97 88.50 -13.29
CA GLY A 264 45.30 89.45 -14.22
C GLY A 264 43.95 88.90 -14.69
N ASP A 265 42.79 89.56 -14.59
CA ASP A 265 42.33 90.83 -13.95
C ASP A 265 40.78 90.69 -13.69
N VAL A 266 39.86 91.60 -13.29
CA VAL A 266 39.65 93.08 -13.28
C VAL A 266 38.78 93.48 -12.05
N THR A 267 38.41 94.77 -11.89
CA THR A 267 37.67 95.43 -10.79
C THR A 267 36.13 95.49 -10.88
N LEU A 268 35.42 95.76 -9.77
CA LEU A 268 34.67 97.02 -9.51
C LEU A 268 33.96 97.08 -8.12
N ASP A 269 33.49 98.29 -7.75
CA ASP A 269 32.97 98.67 -6.42
C ASP A 269 31.45 98.42 -6.16
N GLY A 270 31.06 98.57 -4.88
CA GLY A 270 29.71 98.44 -4.29
C GLY A 270 29.84 97.65 -2.98
N ASP A 271 29.59 98.17 -1.77
CA ASP A 271 28.50 99.02 -1.24
C ASP A 271 27.11 98.34 -1.25
N ASP A 272 26.30 98.75 -0.28
CA ASP A 272 25.08 98.10 0.22
C ASP A 272 25.28 96.71 0.86
N GLY A 273 24.52 96.48 1.94
CA GLY A 273 24.85 95.44 2.92
C GLY A 273 24.63 94.00 2.46
N GLU A 274 25.28 93.06 3.15
CA GLU A 274 24.98 91.63 3.11
C GLU A 274 23.58 91.35 3.71
N GLN A 275 22.54 91.78 3.01
CA GLN A 275 21.24 91.13 3.08
C GLN A 275 21.46 89.68 2.64
N GLU A 276 21.46 88.77 3.61
CA GLU A 276 21.52 87.33 3.40
C GLU A 276 20.50 86.96 2.31
N GLN A 277 21.00 86.61 1.12
CA GLN A 277 20.19 86.65 -0.10
C GLN A 277 19.06 85.64 0.02
N MET A 278 17.83 86.14 0.20
CA MET A 278 16.68 85.27 0.41
C MET A 278 16.57 84.28 -0.75
N PHE A 279 16.55 82.99 -0.40
CA PHE A 279 16.63 81.87 -1.34
C PHE A 279 15.57 81.93 -2.44
N PHE A 280 14.41 82.52 -2.11
CA PHE A 280 13.36 82.88 -3.07
C PHE A 280 13.45 84.40 -3.35
N ARG A 281 13.85 84.77 -4.57
CA ARG A 281 13.83 86.16 -5.04
C ARG A 281 12.51 86.54 -5.73
N HIS A 282 11.76 85.55 -6.20
CA HIS A 282 10.44 85.75 -6.82
C HIS A 282 9.42 84.75 -6.23
N PRO A 283 8.18 85.18 -5.91
CA PRO A 283 7.14 84.28 -5.36
C PRO A 283 6.82 83.07 -6.25
N SER A 284 7.06 83.17 -7.56
CA SER A 284 6.90 82.08 -8.53
C SER A 284 7.83 80.90 -8.29
N GLN A 285 9.04 81.10 -7.75
CA GLN A 285 10.05 80.03 -7.60
C GLN A 285 9.59 78.94 -6.61
N LEU A 286 8.84 79.31 -5.57
CA LEU A 286 8.24 78.33 -4.67
C LEU A 286 7.09 77.58 -5.35
N LEU A 287 6.31 78.26 -6.20
CA LEU A 287 5.23 77.67 -6.98
C LEU A 287 5.77 76.66 -8.01
N GLU A 288 6.88 76.99 -8.67
CA GLU A 288 7.61 76.17 -9.65
C GLU A 288 8.14 74.87 -9.01
N ILE A 289 8.70 74.96 -7.80
CA ILE A 289 9.10 73.79 -6.98
C ILE A 289 7.88 72.94 -6.57
N PHE A 290 6.73 73.56 -6.27
CA PHE A 290 5.50 72.80 -5.99
C PHE A 290 4.96 72.11 -7.24
N THR A 291 4.96 72.75 -8.41
CA THR A 291 4.56 72.08 -9.66
C THR A 291 5.53 70.97 -10.06
N GLU A 292 6.84 71.14 -9.88
CA GLU A 292 7.81 70.04 -10.05
C GLU A 292 7.54 68.88 -9.08
N LEU A 293 7.09 69.16 -7.85
CA LEU A 293 6.72 68.12 -6.87
C LEU A 293 5.40 67.44 -7.24
N GLU A 294 4.41 68.18 -7.75
CA GLU A 294 3.15 67.63 -8.26
C GLU A 294 3.39 66.72 -9.47
N GLU A 295 4.22 67.14 -10.44
CA GLU A 295 4.64 66.32 -11.59
C GLU A 295 5.40 65.06 -11.16
N LYS A 296 6.38 65.19 -10.25
CA LYS A 296 7.14 64.03 -9.74
C LYS A 296 6.25 63.07 -8.95
N ASN A 297 5.33 63.56 -8.14
CA ASN A 297 4.35 62.75 -7.43
C ASN A 297 3.37 62.07 -8.39
N LEU A 298 2.93 62.74 -9.45
CA LEU A 298 2.08 62.15 -10.49
C LEU A 298 2.80 61.02 -11.23
N THR A 299 4.07 61.23 -11.58
CA THR A 299 4.91 60.20 -12.23
C THR A 299 5.14 59.01 -11.30
N LEU A 300 5.40 59.24 -10.01
CA LEU A 300 5.51 58.20 -8.98
C LEU A 300 4.20 57.42 -8.78
N MET A 301 3.04 58.09 -8.78
CA MET A 301 1.75 57.41 -8.72
C MET A 301 1.51 56.55 -9.96
N GLN A 302 1.90 57.01 -11.15
CA GLN A 302 1.79 56.23 -12.38
C GLN A 302 2.76 55.03 -12.40
N GLU A 303 4.02 55.21 -11.99
CA GLU A 303 5.00 54.12 -11.89
C GLU A 303 4.57 53.07 -10.84
N CYS A 304 4.01 53.51 -9.71
CA CYS A 304 3.35 52.61 -8.76
C CYS A 304 2.20 51.84 -9.42
N GLN A 305 1.29 52.52 -10.13
CA GLN A 305 0.13 51.92 -10.81
C GLN A 305 0.57 50.87 -11.84
N ASP A 306 1.58 51.17 -12.66
CA ASP A 306 2.14 50.25 -13.65
C ASP A 306 2.86 49.05 -12.99
N SER A 307 3.51 49.26 -11.85
CA SER A 307 4.08 48.17 -11.05
C SER A 307 3.00 47.26 -10.43
N GLU A 308 1.87 47.82 -9.97
CA GLU A 308 0.72 47.07 -9.46
C GLU A 308 0.06 46.27 -10.57
N ASN A 309 -0.13 46.87 -11.75
CA ASN A 309 -0.62 46.19 -12.95
C ASN A 309 0.27 45.00 -13.31
N ALA A 310 1.60 45.19 -13.35
CA ALA A 310 2.55 44.11 -13.63
C ALA A 310 2.53 43.01 -12.56
N LEU A 311 2.31 43.35 -11.29
CA LEU A 311 2.15 42.39 -10.19
C LEU A 311 0.82 41.62 -10.26
N GLU A 312 -0.29 42.25 -10.66
CA GLU A 312 -1.56 41.58 -10.96
C GLU A 312 -1.37 40.59 -12.12
N ASP A 313 -0.70 41.00 -13.19
CA ASP A 313 -0.41 40.19 -14.38
C ASP A 313 0.50 38.98 -14.07
N LEU A 314 1.43 39.13 -13.12
CA LEU A 314 2.20 38.01 -12.58
C LEU A 314 1.34 37.11 -11.67
N ARG A 315 0.42 37.68 -10.88
CA ARG A 315 -0.52 36.92 -10.03
C ARG A 315 -1.57 36.15 -10.84
N THR A 316 -2.01 36.61 -12.01
CA THR A 316 -2.92 35.87 -12.90
C THR A 316 -2.18 34.71 -13.56
N LYS A 317 -1.01 34.96 -14.18
CA LYS A 317 -0.14 33.91 -14.75
C LYS A 317 0.25 32.85 -13.71
N LEU A 318 0.48 33.24 -12.45
CA LEU A 318 0.76 32.32 -11.34
C LEU A 318 -0.49 31.53 -10.89
N ARG A 319 -1.69 32.10 -10.98
CA ARG A 319 -2.96 31.36 -10.76
C ARG A 319 -3.20 30.34 -11.87
N GLU A 320 -3.00 30.73 -13.13
CA GLU A 320 -3.19 29.87 -14.31
C GLU A 320 -2.19 28.72 -14.34
N THR A 321 -0.90 28.99 -14.14
CA THR A 321 0.14 27.95 -14.11
C THR A 321 -0.11 26.95 -12.97
N ARG A 322 -0.50 27.40 -11.77
CA ARG A 322 -0.97 26.52 -10.69
C ARG A 322 -2.16 25.66 -11.13
N ALA A 323 -3.23 26.26 -11.65
CA ALA A 323 -4.41 25.51 -12.10
C ALA A 323 -4.09 24.47 -13.20
N THR A 324 -3.22 24.79 -14.17
CA THR A 324 -2.79 23.79 -15.16
C THR A 324 -1.95 22.69 -14.56
N ASN A 325 -1.14 22.97 -13.53
CA ASN A 325 -0.33 21.98 -12.84
C ASN A 325 -1.17 21.09 -11.91
N ASP A 326 -2.16 21.65 -11.20
CA ASP A 326 -3.13 20.88 -10.41
C ASP A 326 -3.95 19.94 -11.31
N ASN A 327 -4.37 20.39 -12.50
CA ASN A 327 -5.02 19.56 -13.50
C ASN A 327 -4.10 18.44 -14.03
N LYS A 328 -2.82 18.71 -14.31
CA LYS A 328 -1.82 17.68 -14.68
C LYS A 328 -1.64 16.66 -13.56
N LEU A 329 -1.50 17.11 -12.31
CA LEU A 329 -1.36 16.26 -11.13
C LEU A 329 -2.61 15.40 -10.87
N GLY A 330 -3.80 15.96 -11.10
CA GLY A 330 -5.07 15.22 -11.07
C GLY A 330 -5.10 14.09 -12.11
N ASN A 331 -4.76 14.41 -13.36
CA ASN A 331 -4.69 13.41 -14.45
C ASN A 331 -3.64 12.32 -14.17
N LEU A 332 -2.46 12.68 -13.68
CA LEU A 332 -1.42 11.73 -13.27
C LEU A 332 -1.87 10.84 -12.11
N ARG A 333 -2.57 11.38 -11.11
CA ARG A 333 -3.17 10.60 -10.01
C ARG A 333 -4.22 9.60 -10.52
N LEU A 334 -5.08 9.99 -11.46
CA LEU A 334 -6.07 9.10 -12.07
C LEU A 334 -5.41 7.99 -12.90
N GLN A 335 -4.37 8.30 -13.69
CA GLN A 335 -3.58 7.30 -14.41
C GLN A 335 -2.91 6.32 -13.45
N LEU A 336 -2.28 6.82 -12.38
CA LEU A 336 -1.61 6.01 -11.36
C LEU A 336 -2.60 5.13 -10.59
N GLN A 337 -3.81 5.62 -10.30
CA GLN A 337 -4.90 4.83 -9.74
C GLN A 337 -5.36 3.72 -10.69
N SER A 338 -5.54 4.02 -11.97
CA SER A 338 -5.89 3.04 -13.01
C SER A 338 -4.83 1.93 -13.12
N LEU A 339 -3.54 2.32 -13.17
CA LEU A 339 -2.43 1.38 -13.18
C LEU A 339 -2.36 0.51 -11.92
N ARG A 340 -2.61 1.07 -10.73
CA ARG A 340 -2.70 0.28 -9.47
C ARG A 340 -3.85 -0.73 -9.46
N VAL A 341 -5.00 -0.40 -10.05
CA VAL A 341 -6.13 -1.34 -10.19
C VAL A 341 -5.79 -2.45 -11.19
N SER A 342 -5.18 -2.09 -12.33
CA SER A 342 -4.72 -3.05 -13.34
C SER A 342 -3.66 -4.01 -12.78
N LEU A 343 -2.67 -3.49 -12.04
CA LEU A 343 -1.64 -4.27 -11.37
C LEU A 343 -2.25 -5.27 -10.39
N ARG A 344 -3.17 -4.82 -9.51
CA ARG A 344 -3.87 -5.72 -8.59
C ARG A 344 -4.64 -6.83 -9.31
N GLY A 345 -5.33 -6.51 -10.41
CA GLY A 345 -6.01 -7.52 -11.24
C GLY A 345 -5.05 -8.55 -11.84
N GLN A 346 -3.83 -8.12 -12.20
CA GLN A 346 -2.76 -9.02 -12.65
C GLN A 346 -2.16 -9.85 -11.50
N GLU A 347 -1.92 -9.26 -10.33
CA GLU A 347 -1.45 -9.95 -9.12
C GLU A 347 -2.44 -11.03 -8.66
N GLU A 348 -3.75 -10.71 -8.65
CA GLU A 348 -4.81 -11.68 -8.38
C GLU A 348 -4.86 -12.79 -9.43
N SER A 349 -4.74 -12.46 -10.71
CA SER A 349 -4.72 -13.45 -11.80
C SER A 349 -3.49 -14.37 -11.73
N GLN A 350 -2.32 -13.81 -11.48
CA GLN A 350 -1.09 -14.56 -11.21
C GLN A 350 -1.26 -15.47 -9.99
N SER A 351 -1.83 -14.96 -8.89
CA SER A 351 -2.07 -15.76 -7.67
C SER A 351 -3.04 -16.92 -7.93
N ARG A 352 -4.11 -16.70 -8.71
CA ARG A 352 -5.03 -17.76 -9.15
C ARG A 352 -4.30 -18.81 -10.00
N LEU A 353 -3.43 -18.39 -10.92
CA LEU A 353 -2.63 -19.30 -11.74
C LEU A 353 -1.57 -20.07 -10.94
N GLN A 354 -0.88 -19.42 -10.00
CA GLN A 354 0.08 -20.05 -9.09
C GLN A 354 -0.59 -21.06 -8.15
N ASN A 355 -1.77 -20.74 -7.62
CA ASN A 355 -2.56 -21.69 -6.83
C ASN A 355 -3.03 -22.88 -7.69
N LYS A 356 -3.38 -22.65 -8.96
CA LYS A 356 -3.74 -23.72 -9.90
C LYS A 356 -2.54 -24.61 -10.27
N THR A 357 -1.35 -24.04 -10.48
CA THR A 357 -0.13 -24.86 -10.71
C THR A 357 0.36 -25.56 -9.44
N LEU A 358 0.14 -24.99 -8.24
CA LEU A 358 0.37 -25.69 -6.98
C LEU A 358 -0.57 -26.89 -6.81
N LEU A 359 -1.87 -26.75 -7.10
CA LEU A 359 -2.80 -27.90 -7.16
C LEU A 359 -2.28 -28.98 -8.13
N ASN A 360 -1.95 -28.59 -9.37
CA ASN A 360 -1.41 -29.49 -10.39
C ASN A 360 -0.03 -30.10 -10.03
N MET A 361 0.68 -29.57 -9.03
CA MET A 361 1.92 -30.14 -8.49
C MET A 361 1.66 -31.12 -7.35
N VAL A 362 0.59 -30.95 -6.57
CA VAL A 362 0.18 -31.92 -5.53
C VAL A 362 -0.28 -33.25 -6.14
N ASP A 363 -0.90 -33.21 -7.32
CA ASP A 363 -1.30 -34.42 -8.06
C ASP A 363 -0.12 -35.26 -8.61
N ARG A 364 1.12 -34.74 -8.58
CA ARG A 364 2.33 -35.50 -8.99
C ARG A 364 2.78 -36.56 -7.97
N LYS A 365 1.91 -36.99 -7.05
CA LYS A 365 2.22 -38.08 -6.11
C LYS A 365 2.35 -39.46 -6.76
N TYR A 366 1.99 -39.56 -8.05
CA TYR A 366 2.32 -40.70 -8.91
C TYR A 366 3.52 -40.35 -9.80
N GLU A 367 4.72 -40.33 -9.22
CA GLU A 367 5.94 -40.42 -10.01
C GLU A 367 5.99 -41.81 -10.63
N ILE A 368 5.64 -41.90 -11.93
CA ILE A 368 5.77 -43.15 -12.69
C ILE A 368 7.26 -43.50 -12.71
N THR A 369 7.64 -44.57 -12.02
CA THR A 369 9.04 -44.93 -11.87
C THR A 369 9.60 -45.46 -13.19
N SER A 370 10.93 -45.44 -13.33
CA SER A 370 11.58 -46.10 -14.47
C SER A 370 11.21 -47.60 -14.54
N GLU A 371 11.02 -48.22 -13.38
CA GLU A 371 10.65 -49.63 -13.23
C GLU A 371 9.21 -49.90 -13.72
N ASP A 372 8.26 -49.01 -13.42
CA ASP A 372 6.88 -49.09 -13.97
C ASP A 372 6.88 -49.01 -15.50
N ILE A 373 7.71 -48.13 -16.07
CA ILE A 373 7.85 -47.99 -17.53
C ILE A 373 8.48 -49.25 -18.13
N MET A 374 9.54 -49.79 -17.52
CA MET A 374 10.18 -51.04 -17.96
C MET A 374 9.20 -52.22 -17.94
N ALA A 375 8.47 -52.39 -16.83
CA ALA A 375 7.45 -53.43 -16.70
C ALA A 375 6.35 -53.28 -17.76
N LYS A 376 5.88 -52.05 -18.02
CA LYS A 376 4.83 -51.80 -19.02
C LYS A 376 5.30 -51.99 -20.46
N VAL A 377 6.53 -51.61 -20.80
CA VAL A 377 7.12 -51.88 -22.12
C VAL A 377 7.28 -53.38 -22.34
N ALA A 378 7.80 -54.13 -21.36
CA ALA A 378 7.92 -55.59 -21.45
C ALA A 378 6.55 -56.29 -21.60
N GLU A 379 5.51 -55.82 -20.90
CA GLU A 379 4.15 -56.33 -21.05
C GLU A 379 3.59 -56.09 -22.47
N VAL A 380 3.82 -54.91 -23.04
CA VAL A 380 3.41 -54.60 -24.43
C VAL A 380 4.22 -55.41 -25.44
N TYR A 381 5.53 -55.56 -25.22
CA TYR A 381 6.44 -56.35 -26.06
C TYR A 381 5.96 -57.80 -26.21
N ALA A 382 5.63 -58.45 -25.09
CA ALA A 382 5.06 -59.79 -25.07
C ALA A 382 3.68 -59.86 -25.73
N ARG A 383 2.79 -58.88 -25.48
CA ARG A 383 1.47 -58.79 -26.12
C ARG A 383 1.54 -58.60 -27.64
N SER A 384 2.62 -57.98 -28.15
CA SER A 384 2.88 -57.83 -29.59
C SER A 384 3.35 -59.12 -30.29
N GLY A 385 3.58 -60.19 -29.52
CA GLY A 385 3.97 -61.51 -30.04
C GLY A 385 5.48 -61.76 -30.10
N PHE A 386 6.29 -60.96 -29.41
CA PHE A 386 7.74 -61.19 -29.28
C PHE A 386 8.08 -62.01 -28.03
N GLU A 387 9.12 -62.85 -28.13
CA GLU A 387 9.70 -63.52 -26.97
C GLU A 387 10.51 -62.53 -26.12
N ILE A 388 10.32 -62.58 -24.78
CA ILE A 388 11.03 -61.69 -23.86
C ILE A 388 12.47 -62.19 -23.65
N ASP A 389 13.43 -61.60 -24.34
CA ASP A 389 14.84 -61.74 -24.01
C ASP A 389 15.25 -60.74 -22.90
N PRO A 390 15.73 -61.19 -21.73
CA PRO A 390 16.26 -60.32 -20.69
C PRO A 390 17.48 -59.49 -21.08
N SER A 391 18.15 -59.80 -22.21
CA SER A 391 19.26 -58.99 -22.74
C SER A 391 18.81 -57.71 -23.46
N LEU A 392 17.54 -57.63 -23.85
CA LEU A 392 17.02 -56.58 -24.72
C LEU A 392 16.63 -55.32 -23.94
N GLY A 393 17.26 -54.18 -24.26
CA GLY A 393 16.98 -52.91 -23.62
C GLY A 393 15.62 -52.31 -24.02
N VAL A 394 15.05 -51.48 -23.13
CA VAL A 394 13.75 -50.81 -23.30
C VAL A 394 13.59 -50.12 -24.66
N ILE A 395 14.64 -49.43 -25.11
CA ILE A 395 14.65 -48.72 -26.40
C ILE A 395 14.54 -49.71 -27.56
N GLN A 396 15.22 -50.85 -27.50
CA GLN A 396 15.19 -51.88 -28.53
C GLN A 396 13.85 -52.63 -28.55
N MET A 397 13.24 -52.89 -27.37
CA MET A 397 11.86 -53.36 -27.29
C MET A 397 10.89 -52.38 -27.95
N LEU A 398 11.05 -51.08 -27.71
CA LEU A 398 10.23 -50.03 -28.33
C LEU A 398 10.41 -49.96 -29.85
N THR A 399 11.65 -50.00 -30.37
CA THR A 399 11.90 -50.03 -31.82
C THR A 399 11.28 -51.27 -32.48
N ASN A 400 11.38 -52.44 -31.86
CA ASN A 400 10.74 -53.66 -32.36
C ASN A 400 9.20 -53.57 -32.33
N ILE A 401 8.61 -52.94 -31.30
CA ILE A 401 7.17 -52.63 -31.25
C ILE A 401 6.79 -51.64 -32.36
N GLU A 402 7.61 -50.62 -32.60
CA GLU A 402 7.40 -49.59 -33.63
C GLU A 402 7.40 -50.21 -35.03
N SER A 403 8.41 -51.00 -35.41
CA SER A 403 8.43 -51.74 -36.69
C SER A 403 7.23 -52.68 -36.82
N ARG A 404 6.83 -53.36 -35.74
CA ARG A 404 5.63 -54.21 -35.73
C ARG A 404 4.34 -53.41 -35.87
N LEU A 405 4.27 -52.19 -35.36
CA LEU A 405 3.13 -51.30 -35.56
C LEU A 405 3.10 -50.78 -37.01
N GLU A 406 4.23 -50.48 -37.62
CA GLU A 406 4.32 -50.13 -39.05
C GLU A 406 3.84 -51.28 -39.95
N GLU A 407 4.30 -52.51 -39.72
CA GLU A 407 3.79 -53.72 -40.40
C GLU A 407 2.25 -53.83 -40.30
N ASN A 408 1.70 -53.61 -39.10
CA ASN A 408 0.26 -53.68 -38.88
C ASN A 408 -0.49 -52.49 -39.52
N VAL A 409 0.08 -51.28 -39.56
CA VAL A 409 -0.52 -50.12 -40.24
C VAL A 409 -0.58 -50.35 -41.74
N ILE A 410 0.50 -50.85 -42.37
CA ILE A 410 0.51 -51.22 -43.79
C ILE A 410 -0.51 -52.32 -44.07
N ALA A 411 -0.64 -53.31 -43.18
CA ALA A 411 -1.67 -54.35 -43.30
C ALA A 411 -3.11 -53.80 -43.13
N LEU A 412 -3.32 -52.76 -42.32
CA LEU A 412 -4.60 -52.07 -42.15
C LEU A 412 -4.95 -51.20 -43.36
N GLU A 413 -3.99 -50.52 -43.98
CA GLU A 413 -4.18 -49.79 -45.25
C GLU A 413 -4.59 -50.71 -46.40
N GLY A 414 -4.20 -51.99 -46.35
CA GLY A 414 -4.61 -53.03 -47.29
C GLY A 414 -6.06 -53.55 -47.12
N ILE A 415 -6.80 -53.13 -46.08
CA ILE A 415 -8.17 -53.61 -45.83
C ILE A 415 -9.18 -52.84 -46.71
N PRO A 416 -10.02 -53.52 -47.51
CA PRO A 416 -11.06 -52.85 -48.30
C PRO A 416 -12.04 -52.05 -47.43
N GLN A 417 -12.26 -50.78 -47.80
CA GLN A 417 -13.15 -49.85 -47.09
C GLN A 417 -14.57 -50.42 -46.86
N ASP A 418 -15.10 -51.20 -47.81
CA ASP A 418 -16.40 -51.87 -47.69
C ASP A 418 -16.49 -52.81 -46.48
N PHE A 419 -15.39 -53.47 -46.11
CA PHE A 419 -15.33 -54.36 -44.95
C PHE A 419 -15.30 -53.57 -43.64
N ILE A 420 -14.59 -52.43 -43.62
CA ILE A 420 -14.59 -51.50 -42.50
C ILE A 420 -16.01 -50.97 -42.29
N GLU A 421 -16.66 -50.45 -43.35
CA GLU A 421 -18.04 -49.98 -43.26
C GLU A 421 -19.03 -51.07 -42.81
N GLN A 422 -18.89 -52.31 -43.28
CA GLN A 422 -19.77 -53.41 -42.86
C GLN A 422 -19.57 -53.83 -41.40
N THR A 423 -18.32 -53.84 -40.91
CA THR A 423 -18.01 -54.16 -39.51
C THR A 423 -18.41 -53.03 -38.56
N GLU A 424 -18.22 -51.76 -38.94
CA GLU A 424 -18.75 -50.59 -38.22
C GLU A 424 -20.28 -50.59 -38.17
N LYS A 425 -20.96 -50.75 -39.32
CA LYS A 425 -22.43 -50.84 -39.37
C LYS A 425 -22.96 -52.02 -38.55
N SER A 426 -22.16 -53.05 -38.31
CA SER A 426 -22.51 -54.18 -37.44
C SER A 426 -22.30 -53.88 -35.95
N ARG A 427 -21.14 -53.32 -35.57
CA ARG A 427 -20.87 -52.90 -34.18
C ARG A 427 -21.79 -51.77 -33.71
N GLU A 428 -22.17 -50.84 -34.58
CA GLU A 428 -23.12 -49.78 -34.25
C GLU A 428 -24.56 -50.29 -34.15
N LYS A 429 -24.94 -51.32 -34.92
CA LYS A 429 -26.20 -52.08 -34.69
C LYS A 429 -26.16 -52.76 -33.32
N GLU A 430 -25.08 -53.45 -32.97
CA GLU A 430 -24.90 -54.12 -31.68
C GLU A 430 -24.98 -53.12 -30.51
N ARG A 431 -24.26 -52.00 -30.58
CA ARG A 431 -24.31 -50.94 -29.56
C ARG A 431 -25.72 -50.37 -29.40
N ARG A 432 -26.43 -50.11 -30.50
CA ARG A 432 -27.84 -49.68 -30.48
C ARG A 432 -28.76 -50.73 -29.89
N LEU A 433 -28.54 -52.01 -30.16
CA LEU A 433 -29.29 -53.12 -29.56
C LEU A 433 -29.03 -53.22 -28.05
N LYS A 434 -27.77 -53.11 -27.60
CA LYS A 434 -27.40 -53.13 -26.18
C LYS A 434 -28.05 -51.98 -25.40
N VAL A 435 -27.99 -50.75 -25.92
CA VAL A 435 -28.65 -49.58 -25.31
C VAL A 435 -30.18 -49.71 -25.32
N ARG A 436 -30.78 -50.32 -26.35
CA ARG A 436 -32.22 -50.61 -26.38
C ARG A 436 -32.61 -51.66 -25.35
N ALA A 437 -31.82 -52.73 -25.21
CA ALA A 437 -32.05 -53.79 -24.24
C ALA A 437 -31.94 -53.26 -22.80
N GLU A 438 -30.91 -52.46 -22.50
CA GLU A 438 -30.74 -51.84 -21.17
C GLU A 438 -31.90 -50.88 -20.83
N ARG A 439 -32.39 -50.10 -21.80
CA ARG A 439 -33.58 -49.25 -21.62
C ARG A 439 -34.86 -50.07 -21.43
N LEU A 440 -35.03 -51.17 -22.16
CA LEU A 440 -36.17 -52.07 -22.02
C LEU A 440 -36.18 -52.73 -20.63
N GLU A 441 -35.01 -53.18 -20.18
CA GLU A 441 -34.85 -53.85 -18.89
C GLU A 441 -35.11 -52.88 -17.72
N LYS A 442 -34.58 -51.65 -17.76
CA LYS A 442 -34.91 -50.62 -16.77
C LYS A 442 -36.40 -50.29 -16.71
N VAL A 443 -37.10 -50.34 -17.85
CA VAL A 443 -38.58 -50.21 -17.88
C VAL A 443 -39.27 -51.46 -17.30
N ARG A 444 -38.75 -52.66 -17.55
CA ARG A 444 -39.25 -53.93 -16.99
C ARG A 444 -39.09 -53.96 -15.47
N GLU A 445 -37.90 -53.67 -14.95
CA GLU A 445 -37.61 -53.53 -13.52
C GLU A 445 -38.56 -52.52 -12.84
N GLU A 446 -38.81 -51.37 -13.46
CA GLU A 446 -39.69 -50.37 -12.87
C GLU A 446 -41.18 -50.79 -12.91
N GLN A 447 -41.61 -51.51 -13.95
CA GLN A 447 -42.94 -52.14 -14.00
C GLN A 447 -43.09 -53.26 -12.96
N GLU A 448 -42.10 -54.13 -12.82
CA GLU A 448 -42.09 -55.20 -11.81
C GLU A 448 -42.07 -54.63 -10.39
N ARG A 449 -41.28 -53.58 -10.13
CA ARG A 449 -41.30 -52.83 -8.86
C ARG A 449 -42.67 -52.18 -8.58
N ARG A 450 -43.34 -51.62 -9.60
CA ARG A 450 -44.71 -51.08 -9.46
C ARG A 450 -45.72 -52.21 -9.19
N ALA A 451 -45.60 -53.35 -9.86
CA ALA A 451 -46.45 -54.53 -9.67
C ALA A 451 -46.29 -55.13 -8.27
N MET A 452 -45.04 -55.33 -7.81
CA MET A 452 -44.73 -55.79 -6.45
C MET A 452 -45.31 -54.86 -5.39
N ARG A 453 -45.14 -53.53 -5.53
CA ARG A 453 -45.75 -52.53 -4.63
C ARG A 453 -47.28 -52.49 -4.71
N SER A 454 -47.89 -52.97 -5.80
CA SER A 454 -49.34 -53.11 -5.92
C SER A 454 -49.82 -54.38 -5.23
N LEU A 455 -49.11 -55.49 -5.41
CA LEU A 455 -49.35 -56.78 -4.78
C LEU A 455 -49.19 -56.70 -3.25
N GLU A 456 -48.14 -56.04 -2.78
CA GLU A 456 -47.88 -55.75 -1.35
C GLU A 456 -49.06 -55.00 -0.70
N ARG A 457 -49.59 -53.97 -1.38
CA ARG A 457 -50.80 -53.24 -0.92
C ARG A 457 -52.06 -54.09 -0.94
N ALA A 458 -52.17 -55.05 -1.85
CA ALA A 458 -53.31 -55.97 -1.94
C ALA A 458 -53.23 -57.12 -0.91
N GLN A 459 -52.03 -57.52 -0.52
CA GLN A 459 -51.76 -58.49 0.54
C GLN A 459 -51.81 -57.88 1.94
N ALA A 460 -51.57 -56.56 2.08
CA ALA A 460 -51.68 -55.85 3.34
C ALA A 460 -53.10 -56.00 3.95
N PRO A 461 -53.24 -56.41 5.22
CA PRO A 461 -54.54 -56.73 5.80
C PRO A 461 -55.43 -55.48 5.88
N VAL A 462 -56.59 -55.53 5.22
CA VAL A 462 -57.53 -54.39 5.11
C VAL A 462 -58.11 -54.03 6.47
N HIS A 463 -57.53 -53.03 7.13
CA HIS A 463 -57.98 -52.51 8.41
C HIS A 463 -59.32 -51.76 8.27
N LYS A 464 -60.43 -52.47 8.44
CA LYS A 464 -61.78 -51.93 8.43
C LYS A 464 -61.99 -51.02 9.64
N ARG A 465 -62.12 -49.71 9.41
CA ARG A 465 -62.50 -48.74 10.46
C ARG A 465 -63.92 -49.06 10.95
N ILE A 466 -64.08 -49.32 12.24
CA ILE A 466 -65.37 -49.64 12.85
C ILE A 466 -66.04 -48.33 13.32
N GLY A 467 -67.33 -48.17 12.99
CA GLY A 467 -68.14 -47.00 13.34
C GLY A 467 -68.33 -46.01 12.18
N LYS A 468 -69.38 -45.16 12.29
CA LYS A 468 -69.60 -44.07 11.31
C LYS A 468 -68.48 -43.03 11.45
N PRO A 469 -67.85 -42.58 10.35
CA PRO A 469 -66.89 -41.48 10.40
C PRO A 469 -67.51 -40.22 11.02
N VAL A 470 -66.84 -39.63 12.00
CA VAL A 470 -67.29 -38.37 12.61
C VAL A 470 -67.08 -37.23 11.61
N MET A 471 -68.16 -36.86 10.94
CA MET A 471 -68.22 -35.70 10.04
C MET A 471 -68.10 -34.41 10.86
N PHE A 472 -66.87 -33.94 11.06
CA PHE A 472 -66.63 -32.61 11.60
C PHE A 472 -67.30 -31.57 10.70
N ARG A 473 -68.17 -30.73 11.29
CA ARG A 473 -68.79 -29.62 10.57
C ARG A 473 -67.70 -28.65 10.09
N SER A 474 -67.85 -28.13 8.89
CA SER A 474 -66.86 -27.27 8.24
C SER A 474 -66.75 -25.89 8.90
N TYR A 475 -65.94 -25.80 9.96
CA TYR A 475 -65.53 -24.52 10.50
C TYR A 475 -64.74 -23.72 9.45
N LEU A 476 -65.18 -22.49 9.17
CA LEU A 476 -64.43 -21.56 8.33
C LEU A 476 -63.03 -21.36 8.92
N LYS A 477 -61.99 -21.71 8.15
CA LYS A 477 -60.59 -21.48 8.55
C LYS A 477 -60.37 -19.97 8.77
N LYS A 478 -60.32 -19.54 10.03
CA LYS A 478 -59.82 -18.20 10.38
C LYS A 478 -58.41 -18.06 9.81
N LYS A 479 -58.19 -17.11 8.91
CA LYS A 479 -56.86 -16.83 8.34
C LYS A 479 -55.93 -16.30 9.43
N LYS A 480 -55.19 -17.18 10.10
CA LYS A 480 -53.96 -16.78 10.77
C LYS A 480 -53.03 -16.15 9.73
N LYS A 481 -52.47 -14.98 10.05
CA LYS A 481 -51.23 -14.50 9.43
C LYS A 481 -50.08 -15.16 10.20
N GLU A 482 -49.65 -16.33 9.74
CA GLU A 482 -48.42 -16.98 10.20
C GLU A 482 -47.40 -16.94 9.06
N LYS A 483 -46.10 -16.92 9.39
CA LYS A 483 -45.03 -16.53 8.45
C LYS A 483 -44.86 -17.56 7.33
N VAL A 484 -44.49 -17.07 6.14
CA VAL A 484 -44.03 -17.91 5.04
C VAL A 484 -42.56 -18.23 5.28
N GLU A 485 -42.27 -19.50 5.56
CA GLU A 485 -40.95 -20.09 5.31
C GLU A 485 -41.01 -20.78 3.95
N ASP A 486 -40.39 -20.18 2.93
CA ASP A 486 -40.39 -20.65 1.54
C ASP A 486 -39.49 -21.89 1.36
N LEU A 487 -39.94 -23.05 1.85
CA LEU A 487 -39.28 -24.35 1.60
C LEU A 487 -39.66 -24.98 0.25
N SER A 488 -40.38 -24.25 -0.63
CA SER A 488 -40.92 -24.74 -1.91
C SER A 488 -40.38 -24.01 -3.15
N LYS A 489 -39.11 -23.56 -3.14
CA LYS A 489 -38.46 -22.94 -4.31
C LYS A 489 -37.30 -23.75 -4.91
N SER A 490 -36.71 -24.68 -4.15
CA SER A 490 -35.53 -25.45 -4.58
C SER A 490 -35.80 -26.56 -5.62
N GLY A 491 -37.08 -26.88 -5.90
CA GLY A 491 -37.48 -27.76 -7.01
C GLY A 491 -37.54 -26.97 -8.32
N ASP A 492 -38.47 -26.02 -8.37
CA ASP A 492 -38.79 -25.21 -9.55
C ASP A 492 -37.58 -24.48 -10.15
N GLU A 493 -36.64 -23.99 -9.33
CA GLU A 493 -35.38 -23.41 -9.84
C GLU A 493 -34.47 -24.44 -10.52
N LYS A 494 -34.44 -25.70 -10.06
CA LYS A 494 -33.65 -26.77 -10.70
C LYS A 494 -34.29 -27.22 -12.01
N ASP A 495 -35.60 -27.36 -12.05
CA ASP A 495 -36.32 -27.73 -13.28
C ASP A 495 -36.22 -26.61 -14.33
N LEU A 496 -36.17 -25.34 -13.91
CA LEU A 496 -35.91 -24.21 -14.80
C LEU A 496 -34.46 -24.18 -15.31
N LEU A 497 -33.47 -24.51 -14.47
CA LEU A 497 -32.06 -24.63 -14.89
C LEU A 497 -31.84 -25.80 -15.85
N ASP A 498 -32.44 -26.97 -15.60
CA ASP A 498 -32.35 -28.15 -16.47
C ASP A 498 -33.16 -27.98 -17.78
N PHE A 499 -34.10 -27.03 -17.83
CA PHE A 499 -34.74 -26.56 -19.06
C PHE A 499 -33.85 -25.60 -19.85
N LEU A 500 -33.28 -24.57 -19.20
CA LEU A 500 -32.41 -23.59 -19.85
C LEU A 500 -31.10 -24.22 -20.37
N ALA A 501 -30.55 -25.21 -19.66
CA ALA A 501 -29.37 -25.98 -20.07
C ALA A 501 -29.60 -26.92 -21.28
N ARG A 502 -30.84 -27.04 -21.78
CA ARG A 502 -31.17 -27.77 -23.03
C ARG A 502 -31.47 -26.86 -24.22
N ALA A 503 -31.34 -25.54 -24.06
CA ALA A 503 -31.78 -24.54 -25.04
C ALA A 503 -30.63 -23.78 -25.75
N TYR A 504 -29.38 -24.20 -25.54
CA TYR A 504 -28.17 -23.69 -26.19
C TYR A 504 -27.21 -24.85 -26.51
#